data_AF-A0A835FIQ5-F1
#
_entry.id   AF-A0A835FIQ5-F1
#
_cell.length_a   1.000
_cell.length_b   1.000
_cell.length_c   1.000
_cell.angle_alpha   90.00
_cell.angle_beta   90.00
_cell.angle_gamma   90.00
#
_symmetry.space_group_name_H-M   'P 1'
#
loop_
_entity.id
_entity.type
_entity.pdbx_description
1 polymer ?
#
loop_
_entity_poly.entity_id
_entity_poly.type
_entity_poly.pdbx_seq_one_letter_code
_entity_poly.pdbx_strand_id
1 'polypeptide(L)'
;MANMPISEMHLPPHLAHLLAARRLDTAKALALLEERVRLGGGGRLATTLCGLDEALGGGIPMGKLTEVVGPSGIGKTQFCLKLALLAALPEYYGGLDGRVVYIDTESKFSSRR
;
A
#
# COMPACT_ATOMS: atom_id res chain seq x y z
N MET A 1 -0.21 32.58 16.26
CA MET A 1 -1.34 31.74 15.80
C MET A 1 -0.84 30.46 15.08
N ALA A 2 0.18 29.76 15.59
CA ALA A 2 0.81 28.65 14.88
C ALA A 2 1.15 27.47 15.81
N ASN A 3 0.19 27.02 16.62
CA ASN A 3 0.38 25.84 17.47
C ASN A 3 -0.93 25.08 17.73
N MET A 4 -1.87 25.13 16.79
CA MET A 4 -3.10 24.34 16.89
C MET A 4 -2.75 22.87 16.62
N PRO A 5 -3.08 21.94 17.54
CA PRO A 5 -2.79 20.53 17.33
C PRO A 5 -3.59 20.04 16.10
N ILE A 6 -2.98 19.16 15.30
CA ILE A 6 -3.55 18.61 14.06
C ILE A 6 -4.95 18.00 14.30
N SER A 7 -5.23 17.54 15.52
CA SER A 7 -6.53 17.02 15.95
C SER A 7 -7.68 18.03 15.93
N GLU A 8 -7.38 19.33 15.89
CA GLU A 8 -8.39 20.40 15.93
C GLU A 8 -8.54 21.11 14.56
N MET A 9 -7.72 20.76 13.56
CA MET A 9 -7.82 21.31 12.20
C MET A 9 -9.09 20.79 11.51
N HIS A 10 -9.99 21.71 11.11
CA HIS A 10 -11.14 21.39 10.27
C HIS A 10 -10.68 21.11 8.83
N LEU A 11 -10.24 19.87 8.56
CA LEU A 11 -9.81 19.47 7.23
C LEU A 11 -11.03 19.27 6.30
N PRO A 12 -10.93 19.68 5.02
CA PRO A 12 -12.00 19.49 4.06
C PRO A 12 -12.27 17.98 3.84
N PRO A 13 -13.49 17.58 3.44
CA PRO A 13 -13.95 16.18 3.47
C PRO A 13 -13.04 15.19 2.72
N HIS A 14 -12.38 15.65 1.65
CA HIS A 14 -11.46 14.83 0.85
C HIS A 14 -10.13 14.52 1.55
N LEU A 15 -9.77 15.25 2.62
CA LEU A 15 -8.57 15.03 3.43
C LEU A 15 -8.87 14.37 4.78
N ALA A 16 -10.14 14.07 5.10
CA ALA A 16 -10.53 13.44 6.37
C ALA A 16 -9.89 12.05 6.58
N HIS A 17 -9.58 11.33 5.50
CA HIS A 17 -8.90 10.03 5.54
C HIS A 17 -7.48 10.10 6.15
N LEU A 18 -6.81 11.26 6.09
CA LEU A 18 -5.47 11.45 6.67
C LEU A 18 -5.48 11.46 8.20
N LEU A 19 -6.59 11.87 8.83
CA LEU A 19 -6.77 11.82 10.29
C LEU A 19 -7.26 10.44 10.77
N ALA A 20 -7.69 9.56 9.87
CA ALA A 20 -8.09 8.19 10.16
C ALA A 20 -6.88 7.25 10.39
N ALA A 21 -5.81 7.76 11.02
CA ALA A 21 -4.85 6.93 11.72
C ALA A 21 -5.57 6.27 12.91
N ARG A 22 -6.48 5.33 12.59
CA ARG A 22 -7.21 4.51 13.54
C ARG A 22 -6.21 3.88 14.49
N ARG A 23 -6.54 3.97 15.78
CA ARG A 23 -6.02 3.11 16.84
C ARG A 23 -5.89 1.69 16.28
N LEU A 24 -4.68 1.13 16.26
CA LEU A 24 -4.53 -0.28 15.91
C LEU A 24 -5.14 -1.09 17.06
N ASP A 25 -6.35 -1.58 16.85
CA ASP A 25 -6.92 -2.62 17.70
C ASP A 25 -5.99 -3.83 17.58
N THR A 26 -5.38 -4.23 18.71
CA THR A 26 -4.42 -5.32 18.74
C THR A 26 -5.17 -6.64 18.63
N ALA A 27 -5.40 -7.08 17.40
CA ALA A 27 -5.83 -8.45 17.14
C ALA A 27 -4.65 -9.42 17.34
N LYS A 28 -4.91 -10.59 17.94
CA LYS A 28 -3.92 -11.67 18.00
C LYS A 28 -3.63 -12.14 16.56
N ALA A 29 -2.35 -12.37 16.26
CA ALA A 29 -1.92 -12.82 14.92
C ALA A 29 -2.64 -14.09 14.44
N LEU A 30 -2.97 -15.00 15.35
CA LEU A 30 -3.73 -16.21 15.05
C LEU A 30 -5.15 -15.91 14.54
N ALA A 31 -5.87 -14.99 15.20
CA ALA A 31 -7.22 -14.60 14.79
C ALA A 31 -7.22 -13.95 13.39
N LEU A 32 -6.21 -13.12 13.09
CA LEU A 32 -6.03 -12.52 11.77
C LEU A 32 -5.75 -13.58 10.69
N LEU A 33 -4.98 -14.63 11.03
CA LEU A 33 -4.69 -15.73 10.12
C LEU A 33 -5.95 -16.57 9.85
N GLU A 34 -6.72 -16.92 10.88
CA GLU A 34 -7.98 -17.65 10.74
C GLU A 34 -8.99 -16.88 9.88
N GLU A 35 -9.12 -15.56 10.13
CA GLU A 35 -9.95 -14.67 9.31
C GLU A 35 -9.48 -14.62 7.85
N ARG A 36 -8.16 -14.51 7.61
CA ARG A 36 -7.57 -14.55 6.26
C ARG A 36 -7.86 -15.87 5.52
N VAL A 37 -7.73 -17.00 6.21
CA VAL A 37 -8.04 -18.32 5.65
C VAL A 37 -9.54 -18.40 5.31
N ARG A 38 -10.38 -17.87 6.20
CA ARG A 38 -11.85 -17.89 6.06
C ARG A 38 -12.37 -16.96 4.96
N LEU A 39 -11.74 -15.79 4.76
CA LEU A 39 -12.09 -14.83 3.71
C LEU A 39 -11.64 -15.28 2.32
N GLY A 40 -10.81 -16.33 2.20
CA GLY A 40 -10.30 -16.79 0.92
C GLY A 40 -9.41 -15.72 0.27
N GLY A 41 -8.13 -15.68 0.68
CA GLY A 41 -7.17 -14.72 0.13
C GLY A 41 -7.01 -14.86 -1.39
N GLY A 42 -7.61 -13.94 -2.15
CA GLY A 42 -7.67 -14.06 -3.62
C GLY A 42 -7.60 -12.75 -4.40
N GLY A 43 -7.21 -11.64 -3.78
CA GLY A 43 -7.05 -10.35 -4.46
C GLY A 43 -5.74 -10.25 -5.25
N ARG A 44 -5.72 -9.36 -6.24
CA ARG A 44 -4.51 -8.98 -6.98
C ARG A 44 -4.42 -7.46 -7.06
N LEU A 45 -3.21 -6.94 -6.93
CA LEU A 45 -2.92 -5.53 -7.18
C LEU A 45 -2.40 -5.40 -8.61
N ALA A 46 -3.20 -4.79 -9.49
CA ALA A 46 -2.75 -4.47 -10.84
C ALA A 46 -1.53 -3.55 -10.79
N THR A 47 -0.51 -3.85 -11.57
CA THR A 47 0.72 -3.06 -11.69
C THR A 47 0.57 -1.88 -12.65
N THR A 48 -0.56 -1.82 -13.38
CA THR A 48 -0.87 -0.88 -14.46
C THR A 48 0.12 -0.94 -15.62
N LEU A 49 0.76 -2.10 -15.78
CA LEU A 49 1.62 -2.45 -16.91
C LEU A 49 0.97 -3.65 -17.59
N CYS A 50 0.16 -3.44 -18.63
CA CYS A 50 -0.69 -4.51 -19.19
C CYS A 50 0.05 -5.82 -19.44
N GLY A 51 1.21 -5.80 -20.09
CA GLY A 51 1.97 -7.03 -20.37
C GLY A 51 2.47 -7.74 -19.10
N LEU A 52 2.80 -7.00 -18.04
CA LEU A 52 3.18 -7.60 -16.76
C LEU A 52 1.96 -8.13 -16.01
N ASP A 53 0.85 -7.39 -16.02
CA ASP A 53 -0.39 -7.83 -15.39
C ASP A 53 -0.92 -9.10 -16.05
N GLU A 54 -0.89 -9.19 -17.38
CA GLU A 54 -1.21 -10.40 -18.14
C GLU A 54 -0.30 -11.57 -17.74
N ALA A 55 1.03 -11.36 -17.72
CA ALA A 55 1.99 -12.39 -17.32
C ALA A 55 1.81 -12.87 -15.88
N LEU A 56 1.31 -12.01 -14.99
CA LEU A 56 1.02 -12.34 -13.59
C LEU A 56 -0.41 -12.85 -13.36
N GLY A 57 -1.28 -12.83 -14.38
CA GLY A 57 -2.68 -13.23 -14.27
C GLY A 57 -3.56 -12.20 -13.55
N GLY A 58 -3.36 -10.91 -13.85
CA GLY A 58 -4.11 -9.76 -13.31
C GLY A 58 -3.34 -8.90 -12.29
N GLY A 59 -2.03 -9.11 -12.14
CA GLY A 59 -1.18 -8.34 -11.22
C GLY A 59 -0.66 -9.11 -10.01
N ILE A 60 -0.08 -8.38 -9.05
CA ILE A 60 0.64 -8.91 -7.89
C ILE A 60 -0.34 -9.62 -6.94
N PRO A 61 -0.15 -10.92 -6.62
CA PRO A 61 -1.07 -11.65 -5.77
C PRO A 61 -1.00 -11.19 -4.31
N MET A 62 -2.15 -10.87 -3.73
CA MET A 62 -2.24 -10.52 -2.31
C MET A 62 -2.06 -11.75 -1.42
N GLY A 63 -1.56 -11.53 -0.20
CA GLY A 63 -1.32 -12.61 0.76
C GLY A 63 -0.16 -13.53 0.39
N LYS A 64 0.61 -13.20 -0.66
CA LYS A 64 1.81 -13.91 -1.08
C LYS A 64 3.02 -12.98 -1.04
N LEU A 65 4.20 -13.54 -0.76
CA LEU A 65 5.46 -12.82 -0.91
C LEU A 65 5.83 -12.77 -2.40
N THR A 66 6.09 -11.57 -2.91
CA THR A 66 6.56 -11.35 -4.27
C THR A 66 7.94 -10.69 -4.22
N GLU A 67 8.93 -11.28 -4.88
CA GLU A 67 10.29 -10.76 -4.94
C GLU A 67 10.57 -10.09 -6.29
N VAL A 68 11.18 -8.90 -6.26
CA VAL A 68 11.60 -8.16 -7.46
C VAL A 68 13.11 -8.13 -7.51
N VAL A 69 13.70 -8.90 -8.43
CA VAL A 69 15.16 -9.08 -8.55
C VAL A 69 15.72 -8.40 -9.80
N GLY A 70 17.00 -8.01 -9.75
CA GLY A 70 17.72 -7.47 -10.90
C GLY A 70 18.86 -6.51 -10.54
N PRO A 71 19.67 -6.08 -11.53
CA PRO A 71 20.80 -5.18 -11.33
C PRO A 71 20.45 -3.83 -10.68
N SER A 72 21.44 -3.14 -10.13
CA SER A 72 21.25 -1.75 -9.67
C SER A 72 20.81 -0.85 -10.82
N GLY A 73 19.94 0.12 -10.56
CA GLY A 73 19.45 1.06 -11.58
C GLY A 73 18.35 0.55 -12.51
N ILE A 74 17.98 -0.74 -12.49
CA ILE A 74 16.93 -1.30 -13.37
C ILE A 74 15.49 -0.86 -13.00
N GLY A 75 15.32 -0.04 -11.97
CA GLY A 75 14.01 0.52 -11.59
C GLY A 75 13.26 -0.21 -10.47
N LYS A 76 13.87 -1.18 -9.77
CA LYS A 76 13.22 -1.91 -8.65
C LYS A 76 12.58 -0.99 -7.60
N THR A 77 13.34 0.00 -7.12
CA THR A 77 12.84 0.98 -6.15
C THR A 77 11.66 1.79 -6.70
N GLN A 78 11.70 2.18 -7.98
CA GLN A 78 10.60 2.90 -8.62
C GLN A 78 9.35 2.03 -8.74
N PHE A 79 9.54 0.76 -9.08
CA PHE A 79 8.45 -0.21 -9.14
C PHE A 79 7.81 -0.41 -7.76
N CYS A 80 8.61 -0.57 -6.69
CA CYS A 80 8.08 -0.66 -5.32
C CYS A 80 7.31 0.61 -4.88
N LEU A 81 7.81 1.80 -5.22
CA LEU A 81 7.11 3.06 -4.93
C LEU A 81 5.79 3.18 -5.71
N LYS A 82 5.76 2.76 -6.98
CA LYS A 82 4.54 2.70 -7.79
C LYS A 82 3.50 1.77 -7.15
N LEU A 83 3.91 0.57 -6.75
CA LEU A 83 3.01 -0.38 -6.07
C LEU A 83 2.50 0.19 -4.75
N ALA A 84 3.34 0.90 -3.99
CA ALA A 84 2.93 1.58 -2.77
C ALA A 84 1.84 2.64 -3.04
N LEU A 85 2.02 3.45 -4.09
CA LEU A 85 1.00 4.42 -4.51
C LEU A 85 -0.31 3.72 -4.91
N LEU A 86 -0.24 2.72 -5.79
CA LEU A 86 -1.42 2.00 -6.26
C LEU A 86 -2.18 1.32 -5.11
N ALA A 87 -1.48 0.72 -4.15
CA ALA A 87 -2.11 0.11 -2.98
C ALA A 87 -2.81 1.15 -2.07
N ALA A 88 -2.30 2.38 -2.01
CA ALA A 88 -2.86 3.46 -1.19
C ALA A 88 -3.95 4.29 -1.90
N LEU A 89 -4.04 4.21 -3.23
CA LEU A 89 -5.05 4.93 -4.00
C LEU A 89 -6.47 4.42 -3.68
N PRO A 90 -7.49 5.29 -3.81
CA PRO A 90 -8.88 4.87 -3.74
C PRO A 90 -9.24 3.81 -4.80
N GLU A 91 -10.19 2.93 -4.48
CA GLU A 91 -10.70 1.88 -5.38
C GLU A 91 -11.23 2.47 -6.70
N TYR A 92 -11.84 3.67 -6.67
CA TYR A 92 -12.31 4.35 -7.88
C TYR A 92 -11.17 4.71 -8.87
N TYR A 93 -9.94 4.85 -8.37
CA TYR A 93 -8.74 5.04 -9.19
C TYR A 93 -8.00 3.72 -9.50
N GLY A 94 -8.61 2.57 -9.18
CA GLY A 94 -8.00 1.25 -9.36
C GLY A 94 -7.02 0.85 -8.24
N GLY A 95 -7.05 1.56 -7.10
CA GLY A 95 -6.28 1.19 -5.92
C GLY A 95 -7.05 0.27 -4.96
N LEU A 96 -6.63 0.22 -3.70
CA LEU A 96 -7.20 -0.68 -2.68
C LEU A 96 -7.72 0.04 -1.43
N ASP A 97 -7.76 1.38 -1.43
CA ASP A 97 -8.00 2.19 -0.23
C ASP A 97 -7.12 1.75 0.96
N GLY A 98 -5.90 1.28 0.63
CA GLY A 98 -5.02 0.58 1.55
C GLY A 98 -4.08 1.51 2.31
N ARG A 99 -3.32 0.91 3.23
CA ARG A 99 -2.19 1.56 3.90
C ARG A 99 -0.92 0.79 3.59
N VAL A 100 0.19 1.51 3.40
CA VAL A 100 1.46 0.92 2.99
C VAL A 100 2.53 1.17 4.04
N VAL A 101 3.28 0.12 4.36
CA VAL A 101 4.53 0.20 5.10
C VAL A 101 5.66 -0.02 4.10
N TYR A 102 6.47 1.01 3.89
CA TYR A 102 7.66 0.94 3.04
C TYR A 102 8.90 0.89 3.94
N ILE A 103 9.65 -0.22 3.89
CA ILE A 103 10.88 -0.39 4.65
C ILE A 103 12.05 -0.17 3.69
N ASP A 104 12.85 0.85 3.96
CA ASP A 104 14.07 1.14 3.20
C ASP A 104 15.30 0.72 4.00
N THR A 105 16.10 -0.17 3.42
CA THR A 105 17.31 -0.71 4.04
C THR A 105 18.58 0.01 3.60
N GLU A 106 18.52 0.85 2.56
CA GLU A 106 19.69 1.53 1.98
C GLU A 106 19.68 3.05 2.20
N SER A 107 18.69 3.57 2.94
CA SER A 107 18.48 5.01 3.19
C SER A 107 18.42 5.85 1.91
N LYS A 108 17.88 5.28 0.83
CA LYS A 108 17.71 5.93 -0.48
C LYS A 108 16.29 6.42 -0.73
N PHE A 109 15.35 6.23 0.20
CA PHE A 109 13.98 6.71 0.11
C PHE A 109 13.90 8.24 -0.05
N SER A 110 12.93 8.70 -0.82
CA SER A 110 12.66 10.13 -1.08
C SER A 110 11.17 10.26 -1.37
N SER A 111 10.49 11.08 -0.58
CA SER A 111 9.06 11.37 -0.72
C SER A 111 8.72 12.30 -1.89
N ARG A 112 9.73 12.82 -2.58
CA ARG A 112 9.55 13.69 -3.76
C ARG A 112 9.45 12.92 -5.07
N ARG A 113 9.76 11.63 -5.06
CA ARG A 113 9.69 10.77 -6.25
C ARG A 113 8.27 10.25 -6.45
#